data_AF-A0A5N4AGD0-F1
#
_entry.id   AF-A0A5N4AGD0-F1
#
_cell.length_a   1.000
_cell.length_b   1.000
_cell.length_c   1.000
_cell.angle_alpha   90.00
_cell.angle_beta   90.00
_cell.angle_gamma   90.00
#
_symmetry.space_group_name_H-M   'P 1'
#
loop_
_entity.id
_entity.type
_entity.pdbx_description
1 polymer ?
#
loop_
_entity_poly.entity_id
_entity_poly.type
_entity_poly.pdbx_seq_one_letter_code
_entity_poly.pdbx_strand_id
1 'polypeptide(L)'
;MSFEDSVTFWKSEYSKDGSNCQMCSHSWQRDEKRYVYSIRHLYGLAGSRKNYKSRSCDYFQRSLISATEEAVCPFRHFDERNLKMLLSTLHGLEADSEITKSILLERVKNSSSACKLFMKIAGDVSNQVLDSHEIISPVHYFNLFPQVSS
;
A
#
# COMPACT_ATOMS: atom_id res chain seq x y z
N MET A 1 -14.64 2.56 -0.58
CA MET A 1 -15.22 1.34 0.02
C MET A 1 -16.18 1.75 1.11
N SER A 2 -17.44 1.30 1.05
CA SER A 2 -18.41 1.54 2.11
C SER A 2 -18.08 0.71 3.36
N PHE A 3 -18.80 0.95 4.47
CA PHE A 3 -18.66 0.13 5.67
C PHE A 3 -19.08 -1.32 5.39
N GLU A 4 -20.20 -1.49 4.68
CA GLU A 4 -20.79 -2.77 4.30
C GLU A 4 -19.85 -3.59 3.39
N ASP A 5 -19.24 -2.92 2.40
CA ASP A 5 -18.24 -3.53 1.53
C ASP A 5 -17.02 -3.98 2.34
N SER A 6 -16.58 -3.17 3.30
CA SER A 6 -15.43 -3.51 4.15
C SER A 6 -15.71 -4.73 5.02
N VAL A 7 -16.90 -4.81 5.61
CA VAL A 7 -17.30 -5.98 6.39
C VAL A 7 -17.34 -7.22 5.50
N THR A 8 -17.88 -7.10 4.29
CA THR A 8 -17.96 -8.20 3.32
C THR A 8 -16.58 -8.67 2.88
N PHE A 9 -15.69 -7.73 2.54
CA PHE A 9 -14.30 -8.00 2.17
C PHE A 9 -13.57 -8.74 3.29
N TRP A 10 -13.53 -8.18 4.50
CA TRP A 10 -12.82 -8.79 5.61
C TRP A 10 -13.44 -10.12 6.06
N LYS A 11 -14.76 -10.26 5.95
CA LYS A 11 -15.42 -11.56 6.17
C LYS A 11 -14.92 -12.62 5.20
N SER A 12 -14.83 -12.29 3.92
CA SER A 12 -14.28 -13.21 2.92
C SER A 12 -12.84 -13.61 3.26
N GLU A 13 -11.97 -12.63 3.54
CA GLU A 13 -10.56 -12.90 3.82
C GLU A 13 -10.34 -13.73 5.09
N TYR A 14 -10.96 -13.35 6.21
CA TYR A 14 -10.78 -14.02 7.50
C TYR A 14 -11.58 -15.33 7.64
N SER A 15 -12.43 -15.66 6.66
CA SER A 15 -13.09 -16.97 6.57
C SER A 15 -12.25 -18.00 5.82
N LYS A 16 -11.21 -17.59 5.08
CA LYS A 16 -10.29 -18.52 4.41
C LYS A 16 -9.50 -19.31 5.45
N ASP A 17 -9.20 -20.57 5.13
CA ASP A 17 -8.40 -21.42 5.99
C ASP A 17 -7.01 -20.82 6.20
N GLY A 18 -6.55 -20.81 7.46
CA GLY A 18 -5.22 -20.33 7.83
C GLY A 18 -4.08 -21.19 7.27
N SER A 19 -4.35 -22.21 6.45
CA SER A 19 -3.33 -23.08 5.86
C SER A 19 -2.31 -22.32 5.00
N ASN A 20 -2.69 -21.17 4.44
CA ASN A 20 -1.82 -20.31 3.65
C ASN A 20 -1.01 -19.31 4.49
N CYS A 21 -1.18 -19.28 5.81
CA CYS A 21 -0.34 -18.51 6.70
C CYS A 21 0.36 -19.46 7.68
N GLN A 22 1.69 -19.37 7.78
CA GLN A 22 2.43 -20.26 8.67
C GLN A 22 2.16 -19.98 10.17
N MET A 23 1.55 -18.85 10.52
CA MET A 23 1.54 -18.32 11.89
C MET A 23 0.23 -17.61 12.31
N CYS A 24 -0.88 -17.77 11.59
CA CYS A 24 -2.13 -17.07 11.91
C CYS A 24 -3.27 -18.03 12.27
N SER A 25 -3.98 -17.71 13.36
CA SER A 25 -5.07 -18.51 13.91
C SER A 25 -6.42 -17.80 13.80
N HIS A 26 -6.65 -17.08 12.70
CA HIS A 26 -7.88 -16.32 12.52
C HIS A 26 -9.06 -17.19 12.11
N SER A 27 -10.26 -16.77 12.49
CA SER A 27 -11.51 -17.34 12.00
C SER A 27 -12.61 -16.29 12.12
N TRP A 28 -13.22 -15.91 11.00
CA TRP A 28 -14.37 -15.02 11.03
C TRP A 28 -15.48 -15.57 11.93
N GLN A 29 -15.80 -16.86 11.81
CA GLN A 29 -16.88 -17.48 12.61
C GLN A 29 -16.65 -17.37 14.12
N ARG A 30 -15.40 -17.47 14.58
CA ARG A 30 -15.08 -17.34 16.02
C ARG A 30 -15.02 -15.88 16.48
N ASP A 31 -14.50 -14.98 15.63
CA ASP A 31 -14.09 -13.63 16.01
C ASP A 31 -14.92 -12.49 15.36
N GLU A 32 -16.03 -12.80 14.69
CA GLU A 32 -16.87 -11.87 13.91
C GLU A 32 -17.18 -10.58 14.67
N LYS A 33 -17.66 -10.68 15.92
CA LYS A 33 -18.02 -9.51 16.73
C LYS A 33 -16.82 -8.57 16.93
N ARG A 34 -15.62 -9.13 17.15
CA ARG A 34 -14.38 -8.35 17.31
C ARG A 34 -14.01 -7.66 16.00
N TYR A 35 -14.05 -8.38 14.87
CA TYR A 35 -13.72 -7.80 13.57
C TYR A 35 -14.70 -6.68 13.17
N VAL A 36 -16.01 -6.93 13.27
CA VAL A 36 -17.03 -5.93 12.92
C VAL A 36 -16.93 -4.70 13.80
N TYR A 37 -16.66 -4.87 15.11
CA TYR A 37 -16.42 -3.73 16.00
C TYR A 37 -15.19 -2.92 15.58
N SER A 38 -14.08 -3.58 15.27
CA SER A 38 -12.85 -2.91 14.80
C SER A 38 -13.07 -2.15 13.49
N ILE A 39 -13.78 -2.74 12.53
CA ILE A 39 -14.13 -2.08 11.27
C ILE A 39 -15.01 -0.85 11.55
N ARG A 40 -16.04 -0.97 12.41
CA ARG A 40 -16.85 0.19 12.82
C ARG A 40 -16.01 1.29 13.43
N HIS A 41 -15.04 0.93 14.27
CA HIS A 41 -14.15 1.89 14.92
C HIS A 41 -13.28 2.64 13.90
N LEU A 42 -12.74 1.96 12.89
CA LEU A 42 -11.98 2.59 11.79
C LEU A 42 -12.83 3.58 11.00
N TYR A 43 -14.13 3.29 10.82
CA TYR A 43 -15.09 4.18 10.17
C TYR A 43 -15.63 5.29 11.09
N GLY A 44 -15.17 5.38 12.35
CA GLY A 44 -15.67 6.37 13.31
C GLY A 44 -17.08 6.08 13.83
N LEU A 45 -17.59 4.87 13.65
CA LEU A 45 -18.95 4.44 14.02
C LEU A 45 -19.01 3.75 15.39
N ALA A 46 -17.87 3.56 16.06
CA ALA A 46 -17.79 2.96 17.40
C ALA A 46 -16.75 3.68 18.28
N GLY A 47 -16.81 3.45 19.59
CA GLY A 47 -15.87 4.01 20.57
C GLY A 47 -15.80 5.55 20.51
N SER A 48 -14.59 6.09 20.44
CA SER A 48 -14.33 7.54 20.41
C SER A 48 -14.76 8.27 19.13
N ARG A 49 -15.28 7.53 18.14
CA ARG A 49 -15.80 8.09 16.86
C ARG A 49 -14.81 9.00 16.13
N LYS A 50 -13.52 8.68 16.21
CA LYS A 50 -12.46 9.42 15.53
C LYS A 50 -12.55 9.24 14.02
N ASN A 51 -12.23 10.29 13.28
CA ASN A 51 -12.03 10.24 11.84
C ASN A 51 -10.61 9.77 11.53
N TYR A 52 -10.43 8.46 11.34
CA TYR A 52 -9.14 7.86 11.00
C TYR A 52 -8.79 8.12 9.53
N LYS A 53 -7.91 9.10 9.30
CA LYS A 53 -7.37 9.39 7.96
C LYS A 53 -6.25 8.44 7.60
N SER A 54 -6.13 8.11 6.31
CA SER A 54 -4.98 7.39 5.78
C SER A 54 -3.68 8.14 6.06
N ARG A 55 -2.61 7.41 6.36
CA ARG A 55 -1.28 7.99 6.60
C ARG A 55 -0.67 8.56 5.32
N SER A 56 0.18 9.57 5.47
CA SER A 56 0.93 10.19 4.37
C SER A 56 2.14 9.36 3.95
N CYS A 57 2.68 9.63 2.75
CA CYS A 57 3.97 9.10 2.30
C CYS A 57 5.08 9.44 3.30
N ASP A 58 5.10 10.67 3.80
CA ASP A 58 6.08 11.14 4.80
C ASP A 58 6.04 10.28 6.08
N TYR A 59 4.84 9.93 6.56
CA TYR A 59 4.71 9.01 7.69
C TYR A 59 5.36 7.65 7.38
N PHE A 60 4.99 7.02 6.26
CA PHE A 60 5.54 5.71 5.87
C PHE A 60 7.03 5.72 5.52
N GLN A 61 7.63 6.88 5.24
CA GLN A 61 9.06 7.01 4.96
C GLN A 61 9.88 7.28 6.23
N ARG A 62 9.26 7.88 7.26
CA ARG A 62 9.90 8.18 8.56
C ARG A 62 9.68 7.10 9.61
N SER A 63 8.62 6.32 9.49
CA SER A 63 8.34 5.23 10.43
C SER A 63 9.53 4.27 10.51
N LEU A 64 10.00 4.02 11.73
CA LEU A 64 10.93 2.93 12.01
C LEU A 64 10.17 1.62 11.79
N ILE A 65 10.69 0.72 10.97
CA ILE A 65 10.07 -0.59 10.76
C ILE A 65 10.16 -1.37 12.07
N SER A 66 9.05 -1.46 12.81
CA SER A 66 8.94 -2.45 13.87
C SER A 66 8.76 -3.84 13.27
N ALA A 67 9.18 -4.89 13.99
CA ALA A 67 8.97 -6.28 13.56
C ALA A 67 7.50 -6.67 13.35
N THR A 68 6.56 -5.79 13.75
CA THR A 68 5.12 -5.95 13.67
C THR A 68 4.45 -5.05 12.62
N GLU A 69 5.18 -4.16 11.94
CA GLU A 69 4.63 -3.25 10.94
C GLU A 69 4.65 -3.87 9.54
N GLU A 70 3.47 -4.22 9.04
CA GLU A 70 3.28 -4.77 7.69
C GLU A 70 3.22 -3.69 6.60
N ALA A 71 3.07 -2.40 6.98
CA ALA A 71 2.89 -1.29 6.04
C ALA A 71 4.11 -0.36 6.02
N VAL A 72 4.92 -0.46 4.96
CA VAL A 72 6.15 0.33 4.77
C VAL A 72 6.21 0.95 3.38
N CYS A 73 6.98 2.04 3.22
CA CYS A 73 7.35 2.55 1.90
C CYS A 73 8.45 1.66 1.26
N PRO A 74 8.20 0.96 0.13
CA PRO A 74 9.20 0.07 -0.47
C PRO A 74 10.45 0.81 -0.96
N PHE A 75 10.26 2.00 -1.54
CA PHE A 75 11.35 2.86 -2.02
C PHE A 75 12.23 3.43 -0.88
N ARG A 76 11.80 3.30 0.38
CA ARG A 76 12.62 3.67 1.54
C ARG A 76 13.26 2.43 2.16
N HIS A 77 12.43 1.42 2.41
CA HIS A 77 12.72 0.38 3.39
C HIS A 77 13.22 -0.94 2.82
N PHE A 78 12.90 -1.27 1.58
CA PHE A 78 13.38 -2.53 0.99
C PHE A 78 14.86 -2.40 0.67
N ASP A 79 15.69 -3.42 0.86
CA ASP A 79 17.02 -3.39 0.26
C ASP A 79 16.94 -3.40 -1.28
N GLU A 80 18.08 -3.24 -1.96
CA GLU A 80 18.10 -3.21 -3.43
C GLU A 80 17.54 -4.50 -4.02
N ARG A 81 17.85 -5.65 -3.44
CA ARG A 81 17.39 -6.95 -3.91
C ARG A 81 15.86 -7.06 -3.87
N ASN A 82 15.26 -6.75 -2.71
CA ASN A 82 13.82 -6.80 -2.53
C ASN A 82 13.10 -5.76 -3.39
N LEU A 83 13.67 -4.56 -3.57
CA LEU A 83 13.09 -3.57 -4.45
C LEU A 83 13.14 -4.00 -5.92
N LYS A 84 14.26 -4.55 -6.40
CA LYS A 84 14.37 -5.12 -7.76
C LYS A 84 13.34 -6.24 -7.99
N MET A 85 13.20 -7.15 -7.03
CA MET A 85 12.18 -8.22 -7.11
C MET A 85 10.76 -7.66 -7.17
N LEU A 86 10.45 -6.64 -6.35
CA LEU A 86 9.14 -5.99 -6.36
C LEU A 86 8.85 -5.34 -7.72
N LEU A 87 9.79 -4.57 -8.26
CA LEU A 87 9.66 -3.89 -9.55
C LEU A 87 9.45 -4.88 -10.71
N SER A 88 10.19 -5.99 -10.68
CA SER A 88 10.03 -7.09 -11.63
C SER A 88 8.67 -7.77 -11.49
N THR A 89 8.20 -8.01 -10.27
CA THR A 89 6.91 -8.69 -10.02
C THR A 89 5.71 -7.84 -10.43
N LEU A 90 5.74 -6.53 -10.19
CA LEU A 90 4.60 -5.65 -10.45
C LEU A 90 4.48 -5.23 -11.91
N HIS A 91 5.60 -4.89 -12.58
CA HIS A 91 5.57 -4.32 -13.95
C HIS A 91 6.55 -5.00 -14.92
N GLY A 92 7.11 -6.16 -14.56
CA GLY A 92 8.01 -6.91 -15.45
C GLY A 92 9.35 -6.21 -15.70
N LEU A 93 9.75 -5.25 -14.85
CA LEU A 93 11.01 -4.53 -15.02
C LEU A 93 12.20 -5.46 -14.77
N GLU A 94 13.07 -5.60 -15.76
CA GLU A 94 14.30 -6.38 -15.63
C GLU A 94 15.24 -5.74 -14.58
N ALA A 95 15.86 -6.58 -13.75
CA ALA A 95 16.65 -6.15 -12.59
C ALA A 95 17.84 -5.25 -12.94
N ASP A 96 18.45 -5.46 -14.12
CA ASP A 96 19.64 -4.73 -14.57
C ASP A 96 19.37 -3.73 -15.70
N SER A 97 18.08 -3.51 -16.02
CA SER A 97 17.68 -2.50 -16.99
C SER A 97 18.10 -1.10 -16.55
N GLU A 98 18.31 -0.22 -17.53
CA GLU A 98 18.61 1.20 -17.27
C GLU A 98 17.50 1.88 -16.45
N ILE A 99 16.26 1.45 -16.69
CA ILE A 99 15.08 1.91 -15.98
C ILE A 99 15.17 1.54 -14.49
N THR A 100 15.41 0.28 -14.15
CA THR A 100 15.56 -0.16 -12.75
C THR A 100 16.72 0.55 -12.06
N LYS A 101 17.85 0.73 -12.75
CA LYS A 101 19.00 1.50 -12.24
C LYS A 101 18.62 2.96 -11.97
N SER A 102 17.86 3.60 -12.85
CA SER A 102 17.41 4.99 -12.66
C SER A 102 16.51 5.16 -11.44
N ILE A 103 15.59 4.20 -11.19
CA ILE A 103 14.73 4.19 -10.00
C ILE A 103 15.59 4.05 -8.73
N LEU A 104 16.58 3.16 -8.74
CA LEU A 104 17.49 2.96 -7.61
C LEU A 104 18.34 4.20 -7.31
N LEU A 105 18.83 4.88 -8.35
CA LEU A 105 19.60 6.12 -8.20
C LEU A 105 18.74 7.26 -7.64
N GLU A 106 17.51 7.44 -8.15
CA GLU A 106 16.59 8.45 -7.62
C GLU A 106 16.21 8.16 -6.17
N ARG A 107 16.08 6.88 -5.82
CA ARG A 107 15.74 6.45 -4.46
C ARG A 107 16.75 6.93 -3.43
N VAL A 108 18.04 6.94 -3.75
CA VAL A 108 19.11 7.41 -2.85
C VAL A 108 18.91 8.88 -2.50
N LYS A 109 18.41 9.67 -3.46
CA LYS A 109 18.12 11.09 -3.26
C LYS A 109 16.84 11.27 -2.45
N ASN A 110 15.75 10.68 -2.91
CA ASN A 110 14.43 10.84 -2.33
C ASN A 110 13.49 9.68 -2.74
N SER A 111 12.94 8.97 -1.74
CA SER A 111 11.99 7.88 -1.97
C SER A 111 10.73 8.31 -2.73
N SER A 112 10.24 9.54 -2.54
CA SER A 112 9.10 10.09 -3.28
C SER A 112 9.43 10.33 -4.76
N SER A 113 10.66 10.76 -5.07
CA SER A 113 11.11 10.94 -6.45
C SER A 113 11.22 9.61 -7.19
N ALA A 114 11.76 8.57 -6.54
CA ALA A 114 11.80 7.22 -7.10
C ALA A 114 10.40 6.65 -7.34
N CYS A 115 9.50 6.85 -6.38
CA CYS A 115 8.09 6.47 -6.49
C CYS A 115 7.45 7.15 -7.71
N LYS A 116 7.64 8.46 -7.87
CA LYS A 116 7.15 9.24 -9.01
C LYS A 116 7.73 8.76 -10.35
N LEU A 117 9.03 8.47 -10.41
CA LEU A 117 9.68 7.96 -11.60
C LEU A 117 9.11 6.60 -12.00
N PHE A 118 8.99 5.67 -11.05
CA PHE A 118 8.36 4.38 -11.26
C PHE A 118 6.94 4.51 -11.86
N MET A 119 6.12 5.43 -11.34
CA MET A 119 4.77 5.65 -11.86
C MET A 119 4.75 6.21 -13.29
N LYS A 120 5.72 7.06 -13.67
CA LYS A 120 5.85 7.51 -15.06
C LYS A 120 6.12 6.33 -16.00
N ILE A 121 6.97 5.41 -15.56
CA ILE A 121 7.39 4.23 -16.34
C ILE A 121 6.26 3.22 -16.44
N ALA A 122 5.54 3.00 -15.34
CA ALA A 122 4.39 2.09 -15.30
C ALA A 122 3.26 2.51 -16.27
N GLY A 123 3.31 3.74 -16.81
CA GLY A 123 2.27 4.27 -17.71
C GLY A 123 0.97 4.60 -16.96
N ASP A 124 1.11 4.71 -15.65
CA ASP A 124 0.03 4.60 -14.67
C ASP A 124 -0.70 5.95 -14.51
N VAL A 125 0.02 7.07 -14.64
CA VAL A 125 -0.54 8.43 -14.59
C VAL A 125 0.07 9.28 -15.69
N SER A 126 -0.73 10.17 -16.30
CA SER A 126 -0.23 11.15 -17.27
C SER A 126 0.93 11.97 -16.72
N ASN A 127 2.01 12.11 -17.51
CA ASN A 127 3.19 12.88 -17.14
C ASN A 127 2.86 14.32 -16.73
N GLN A 128 1.84 14.94 -17.34
CA GLN A 128 1.41 16.31 -16.98
C GLN A 128 0.86 16.39 -15.54
N VAL A 129 0.12 15.36 -15.10
CA VAL A 129 -0.44 15.29 -13.74
C VAL A 129 0.67 15.01 -12.74
N LEU A 130 1.56 14.06 -13.07
CA LEU A 130 2.70 13.75 -12.22
C LEU A 130 3.61 14.97 -12.06
N ASP A 131 3.88 15.74 -13.11
CA ASP A 131 4.79 16.88 -13.05
C ASP A 131 4.22 18.07 -12.28
N SER A 132 2.90 18.22 -12.25
CA SER A 132 2.21 19.34 -11.57
C SER A 132 1.88 19.07 -10.10
N HIS A 133 1.88 17.81 -9.64
CA HIS A 133 1.43 17.45 -8.30
C HIS A 133 2.43 16.57 -7.54
N GLU A 134 2.52 16.80 -6.22
CA GLU A 134 3.25 15.92 -5.32
C GLU A 134 2.34 14.78 -4.81
N ILE A 135 2.88 13.56 -4.76
CA ILE A 135 2.14 12.40 -4.28
C ILE A 135 2.34 12.27 -2.77
N ILE A 136 1.38 12.79 -2.03
CA ILE A 136 1.47 12.95 -0.57
C ILE A 136 0.99 11.74 0.24
N SER A 137 0.26 10.80 -0.36
CA SER A 137 -0.18 9.55 0.29
C SER A 137 -0.53 8.45 -0.73
N PRO A 138 -0.57 7.17 -0.32
CA PRO A 138 -1.03 6.07 -1.19
C PRO A 138 -2.48 6.23 -1.66
N VAL A 139 -3.34 6.82 -0.83
CA VAL A 139 -4.73 7.09 -1.22
C VAL A 139 -4.81 8.24 -2.23
N HIS A 140 -3.98 9.28 -2.06
CA HIS A 140 -3.88 10.34 -3.05
C HIS A 140 -3.45 9.77 -4.40
N TYR A 141 -2.44 8.89 -4.41
CA TYR A 141 -2.04 8.14 -5.59
C TYR A 141 -3.24 7.42 -6.21
N PHE A 142 -3.92 6.52 -5.49
CA PHE A 142 -5.04 5.74 -6.01
C PHE A 142 -6.15 6.61 -6.63
N ASN A 143 -6.43 7.77 -6.05
CA ASN A 143 -7.45 8.69 -6.57
C ASN A 143 -7.04 9.43 -7.85
N LEU A 144 -5.74 9.55 -8.13
CA LEU A 144 -5.25 10.11 -9.40
C LEU A 144 -5.44 9.13 -10.57
N PHE A 145 -5.77 7.86 -10.29
CA PHE A 145 -6.14 6.86 -11.29
C PHE A 145 -7.67 6.84 -11.42
N PRO A 146 -8.24 7.31 -12.54
CA PRO A 146 -9.52 6.79 -12.94
C PRO A 146 -9.29 5.29 -13.19
N GLN A 147 -9.97 4.43 -12.44
CA GLN A 147 -9.87 2.98 -12.58
C GLN A 147 -9.99 2.62 -14.06
N VAL A 148 -8.92 2.11 -14.68
CA VAL A 148 -9.07 1.34 -15.92
C VAL A 148 -9.81 0.09 -15.48
N SER A 149 -11.13 0.13 -15.66
CA SER A 149 -12.04 -0.97 -15.43
C SER A 149 -11.56 -2.19 -16.22
N SER A 150 -11.05 -3.18 -15.50
CA SER A 150 -10.99 -4.56 -15.97
C SER A 150 -12.34 -5.23 -15.73
#